data_AF-A0A847GUS6-F1
#
_entry.id   AF-A0A847GUS6-F1
#
_cell.length_a   1.000
_cell.length_b   1.000
_cell.length_c   1.000
_cell.angle_alpha   90.00
_cell.angle_beta   90.00
_cell.angle_gamma   90.00
#
_symmetry.space_group_name_H-M   'P 1'
#
loop_
_entity.id
_entity.type
_entity.pdbx_description
1 polymer ?
#
loop_
_entity_poly.entity_id
_entity_poly.type
_entity_poly.pdbx_seq_one_letter_code
_entity_poly.pdbx_strand_id
1 'polypeptide(L)'
;MLVERLGTNGYRATSVGVDAASEAPTREAALAGLNRLLRDKFAAAELVRLEIPLVHENHPWKPLVGRLRGHPDLDEVEQNMRDYRRQVDEQGDRP
;
A
#
# COMPACT_ATOMS: atom_id res chain seq x y z
N MET A 1 10.12 7.96 8.33
CA MET A 1 10.40 6.64 8.95
C MET A 1 11.07 6.89 10.31
N LEU A 2 10.63 6.27 11.40
CA LEU A 2 11.18 6.32 12.75
C LEU A 2 12.03 5.06 12.97
N VAL A 3 13.30 5.18 13.32
CA VAL A 3 14.16 4.03 13.61
C VAL A 3 14.57 4.00 15.08
N GLU A 4 14.23 2.93 15.81
CA GLU A 4 14.42 2.79 17.26
C GLU A 4 15.42 1.67 17.57
N ARG A 5 16.30 1.85 18.57
CA ARG A 5 17.22 0.80 19.03
C ARG A 5 16.48 -0.18 19.95
N LEU A 6 16.44 -1.46 19.58
CA LEU A 6 15.88 -2.52 20.40
C LEU A 6 16.99 -3.15 21.24
N GLY A 7 17.22 -2.62 22.44
CA GLY A 7 18.16 -3.21 23.41
C GLY A 7 19.59 -3.36 22.88
N THR A 8 20.26 -4.47 23.19
CA THR A 8 21.69 -4.68 22.91
C THR A 8 22.02 -4.99 21.45
N ASN A 9 21.08 -5.49 20.65
CA ASN A 9 21.32 -5.76 19.23
C ASN A 9 20.03 -5.73 18.40
N GLY A 10 19.73 -4.59 17.78
CA GLY A 10 18.62 -4.47 16.83
C GLY A 10 18.15 -3.04 16.59
N TYR A 11 17.60 -2.79 15.40
CA TYR A 11 16.96 -1.54 15.03
C TYR A 11 15.56 -1.85 14.48
N ARG A 12 14.53 -1.20 15.01
CA ARG A 12 13.19 -1.15 14.42
C ARG A 12 13.14 0.03 13.48
N ALA A 13 12.56 -0.10 12.30
CA ALA A 13 12.32 1.01 11.38
C ALA A 13 10.82 1.09 11.03
N THR A 14 10.22 2.28 11.14
CA THR A 14 8.77 2.49 11.08
C THR A 14 8.46 3.59 10.09
N SER A 15 7.94 3.33 8.90
CA SER A 15 7.45 4.42 8.03
C SER A 15 6.15 5.00 8.60
N VAL A 16 6.17 6.26 9.04
CA VAL A 16 4.97 7.02 9.42
C VAL A 16 4.88 8.20 8.45
N GLY A 17 3.73 8.33 7.80
CA GLY A 17 3.44 9.41 6.87
C GLY A 17 3.43 10.77 7.57
N VAL A 18 3.65 11.84 6.82
CA VAL A 18 3.49 13.19 7.36
C VAL A 18 2.01 13.49 7.40
N ASP A 19 1.44 13.56 8.60
CA ASP A 19 0.06 14.03 8.79
C ASP A 19 -0.02 15.53 8.43
N ALA A 20 -0.27 15.81 7.15
CA ALA A 20 -0.38 17.11 6.54
C ALA A 20 -1.21 16.99 5.26
N ALA A 21 -2.30 17.73 5.18
CA ALA A 21 -3.18 17.79 4.03
C ALA A 21 -3.59 19.23 3.75
N SER A 22 -3.76 19.57 2.48
CA SER A 22 -4.24 20.89 2.05
C SER A 22 -5.23 20.70 0.91
N GLU A 23 -6.41 21.29 1.04
CA GLU A 23 -7.45 21.31 0.02
C GLU A 23 -7.51 22.68 -0.64
N ALA A 24 -7.69 22.71 -1.97
CA ALA A 24 -7.87 23.96 -2.71
C ALA A 24 -8.57 23.70 -4.07
N PRO A 25 -9.17 24.73 -4.70
CA PRO A 25 -9.86 24.58 -6.00
C PRO A 25 -8.94 24.20 -7.17
N THR A 26 -7.63 24.41 -7.04
CA THR A 26 -6.65 24.04 -8.07
C THR A 26 -5.53 23.19 -7.48
N ARG A 27 -4.92 22.37 -8.34
CA ARG A 27 -3.79 21.51 -7.98
C ARG A 27 -2.63 22.33 -7.43
N GLU A 28 -2.31 23.45 -8.08
CA GLU A 28 -1.21 24.33 -7.72
C GLU A 28 -1.42 24.95 -6.34
N ALA A 29 -2.66 25.37 -6.04
CA ALA A 29 -3.00 25.92 -4.73
C ALA A 29 -2.95 24.88 -3.61
N ALA A 30 -3.39 23.63 -3.88
CA ALA A 30 -3.32 22.55 -2.91
C ALA A 30 -1.86 22.18 -2.59
N LEU A 31 -1.01 22.13 -3.62
CA LEU A 31 0.43 21.88 -3.45
C LEU A 31 1.13 23.02 -2.70
N ALA A 32 0.78 24.28 -2.99
CA ALA A 32 1.33 25.43 -2.27
C ALA A 32 0.98 25.38 -0.77
N GLY A 33 -0.28 25.06 -0.45
CA GLY A 33 -0.73 24.92 0.94
C GLY A 33 -0.06 23.75 1.66
N LEU A 34 0.08 22.59 1.00
CA LEU A 34 0.81 21.45 1.54
C LEU A 34 2.29 21.78 1.78
N ASN A 35 2.95 22.43 0.81
CA ASN A 35 4.34 22.84 0.95
C ASN A 35 4.56 23.79 2.14
N ARG A 36 3.63 24.71 2.40
CA ARG A 36 3.67 25.57 3.59
C ARG A 36 3.60 24.74 4.88
N LEU A 37 2.62 23.84 5.00
CA LEU A 37 2.47 22.98 6.18
C LEU A 37 3.71 22.12 6.44
N LEU A 38 4.31 21.58 5.37
CA LEU A 38 5.53 20.78 5.47
C LEU A 38 6.74 21.63 5.87
N ARG A 39 6.88 22.86 5.35
CA ARG A 39 7.94 23.80 5.75
C ARG A 39 7.87 24.14 7.23
N ASP A 40 6.66 24.42 7.73
CA ASP A 40 6.47 24.73 9.15
C ASP A 40 6.77 23.49 10.01
N LYS A 41 6.27 22.32 9.61
CA LYS A 41 6.47 21.05 10.31
C LYS A 41 7.93 20.58 10.32
N PHE A 42 8.70 20.92 9.29
CA PHE A 42 10.10 20.54 9.13
C PHE A 42 11.07 21.72 9.27
N ALA A 43 10.66 22.82 9.91
CA ALA A 43 11.50 24.03 10.03
C ALA A 43 12.88 23.78 10.67
N ALA A 44 12.99 22.75 11.52
CA ALA A 44 14.25 22.33 12.16
C ALA A 44 14.79 20.98 11.63
N ALA A 45 14.33 20.51 10.47
CA ALA A 45 14.68 19.22 9.91
C ALA A 45 15.26 19.35 8.48
N GLU A 46 16.15 18.43 8.12
CA GLU A 46 16.66 18.30 6.75
C GLU A 46 15.75 17.37 5.94
N LEU A 47 15.21 17.89 4.84
CA LEU A 47 14.41 17.12 3.88
C LEU A 47 15.34 16.41 2.88
N VAL A 48 15.61 15.13 3.11
CA VAL A 48 16.37 14.29 2.18
C VAL A 48 15.42 13.56 1.24
N ARG A 49 15.57 13.79 -0.07
CA ARG A 49 14.85 13.02 -1.11
C ARG A 49 15.55 11.67 -1.29
N LEU A 50 14.83 10.59 -0.98
CA LEU A 50 15.26 9.23 -1.30
C LEU A 50 14.46 8.75 -2.51
N GLU A 51 15.16 8.41 -3.59
CA GLU A 51 14.54 7.77 -4.74
C GLU A 51 14.45 6.27 -4.47
N ILE A 52 13.23 5.77 -4.30
CA ILE A 52 12.98 4.33 -4.21
C ILE A 52 12.63 3.87 -5.62
N PRO A 53 13.50 3.09 -6.30
CA PRO A 53 13.17 2.57 -7.61
C PRO A 53 11.98 1.63 -7.48
N LEU A 54 10.87 2.01 -8.10
CA LEU A 54 9.74 1.12 -8.26
C LEU A 54 10.14 0.05 -9.29
N VAL A 55 10.13 -1.20 -8.87
CA VAL A 55 10.45 -2.35 -9.73
C VAL A 55 9.30 -2.54 -10.73
N HIS A 56 9.28 -1.77 -11.81
CA HIS A 56 8.19 -1.80 -12.79
C HIS A 56 8.33 -2.93 -13.81
N GLU A 57 9.55 -3.37 -14.14
CA GLU A 57 9.74 -4.23 -15.32
C GLU A 57 9.57 -5.73 -15.03
N ASN A 58 9.85 -6.16 -13.79
CA ASN A 58 9.83 -7.56 -13.36
C ASN A 58 9.01 -7.78 -12.09
N HIS A 59 7.73 -7.35 -12.10
CA HIS A 59 6.82 -7.69 -11.02
C HIS A 59 6.78 -9.23 -10.86
N PRO A 60 7.06 -9.80 -9.67
CA PRO A 60 7.19 -11.27 -9.50
C PRO A 60 5.97 -12.07 -9.97
N TRP A 61 4.80 -11.43 -10.01
CA TRP A 61 3.53 -12.05 -10.44
C TRP A 61 3.22 -11.88 -11.94
N LYS A 62 4.02 -11.13 -12.69
CA LYS A 62 3.87 -10.95 -14.15
C LYS A 62 3.78 -12.30 -14.91
N PRO A 63 4.55 -13.35 -14.57
CA PRO A 63 4.43 -14.66 -15.21
C PRO A 63 3.14 -15.42 -14.87
N LEU A 64 2.42 -14.99 -13.84
CA LEU A 64 1.19 -15.65 -13.36
C LEU A 64 -0.08 -15.02 -13.95
N VAL A 65 0.03 -13.80 -14.51
CA VAL A 65 -1.10 -13.07 -15.10
C VAL A 65 -1.68 -13.88 -16.26
N GLY A 66 -2.99 -14.16 -16.19
CA GLY A 66 -3.72 -14.84 -17.27
C GLY A 66 -3.45 -16.34 -17.39
N ARG A 67 -2.63 -16.96 -16.53
CA ARG A 67 -2.32 -18.40 -16.58
C ARG A 67 -3.55 -19.30 -16.44
N LEU A 68 -4.58 -18.81 -15.75
CA LEU A 68 -5.86 -19.50 -15.58
C LEU A 68 -6.82 -19.32 -16.76
N ARG A 69 -6.56 -18.38 -17.66
CA ARG A 69 -7.46 -18.08 -18.79
C ARG A 69 -7.44 -19.26 -19.77
N GLY A 70 -8.57 -19.96 -19.88
CA GLY A 70 -8.72 -21.12 -20.77
C GLY A 70 -8.29 -22.46 -20.17
N HIS A 71 -8.05 -22.53 -18.85
CA HIS A 71 -7.89 -23.82 -18.18
C HIS A 71 -9.19 -24.62 -18.28
N PRO A 72 -9.16 -25.92 -18.64
CA PRO A 72 -10.38 -26.72 -18.86
C PRO A 72 -11.30 -26.74 -17.64
N ASP A 73 -10.71 -26.72 -16.45
CA ASP A 73 -11.45 -26.81 -15.18
C ASP A 73 -11.82 -25.43 -14.60
N LEU A 74 -11.59 -24.33 -15.33
CA LEU A 74 -11.79 -22.97 -14.79
C LEU A 74 -13.23 -22.75 -14.32
N ASP A 75 -14.20 -23.21 -15.11
CA ASP A 75 -15.62 -23.06 -14.83
C ASP A 75 -16.04 -23.87 -13.59
N GLU A 76 -15.50 -25.08 -13.43
CA GLU A 76 -15.75 -25.93 -12.26
C GLU A 76 -15.13 -25.33 -11.00
N VAL A 77 -13.91 -24.81 -11.09
CA VAL A 77 -13.24 -24.12 -9.98
C VAL A 77 -14.03 -22.87 -9.56
N GLU A 78 -14.51 -22.08 -10.51
CA GLU A 78 -15.32 -20.90 -10.22
C GLU A 78 -16.66 -21.28 -9.57
N GLN A 79 -17.32 -22.34 -10.05
CA GLN A 79 -18.54 -22.84 -9.45
C GLN A 79 -18.32 -23.31 -8.01
N ASN A 80 -17.27 -24.10 -7.76
CA ASN A 80 -16.90 -24.56 -6.43
C ASN A 80 -16.59 -23.41 -5.47
N MET A 81 -15.92 -22.35 -5.95
CA MET A 81 -15.68 -21.13 -5.16
C MET A 81 -16.99 -20.42 -4.79
N ARG A 82 -17.95 -20.33 -5.71
CA ARG A 82 -19.27 -19.74 -5.44
C ARG A 82 -20.07 -20.58 -4.44
N ASP A 83 -20.06 -21.90 -4.59
CA ASP A 83 -20.71 -22.83 -3.66
C ASP A 83 -20.13 -22.74 -2.26
N TYR A 84 -18.80 -22.73 -2.15
CA TYR A 84 -18.12 -22.51 -0.88
C TYR A 84 -18.46 -21.16 -0.26
N ARG A 85 -18.49 -20.08 -1.07
CA ARG A 85 -18.82 -18.73 -0.57
C ARG A 85 -20.24 -18.67 0.00
N ARG A 86 -21.22 -19.27 -0.70
CA ARG A 86 -22.60 -19.40 -0.20
C ARG A 86 -22.64 -20.13 1.14
N GLN A 87 -21.95 -21.28 1.24
CA GLN A 87 -21.91 -22.06 2.48
C GLN A 87 -21.29 -21.29 3.66
N VAL A 88 -20.24 -20.50 3.40
CA VAL A 88 -19.59 -19.67 4.43
C VAL A 88 -20.48 -18.51 4.84
N ASP A 89 -21.08 -17.80 3.88
CA ASP A 89 -21.97 -16.68 4.16
C ASP A 89 -23.26 -17.15 4.89
N GLU A 90 -23.76 -18.34 4.58
CA GLU A 90 -24.90 -19.00 5.27
C GLU A 90 -24.55 -19.49 6.68
N GLN A 91 -23.31 -19.88 6.94
CA GLN A 91 -22.85 -20.31 8.26
C GLN A 91 -22.66 -19.13 9.22
N GLY A 92 -22.73 -17.88 8.72
CA GLY A 92 -22.36 -16.69 9.46
C GLY A 92 -20.86 -16.66 9.74
N ASP A 93 -20.29 -15.46 9.78
CA ASP A 93 -18.86 -15.22 10.01
C ASP A 93 -18.35 -16.10 11.18
N ARG A 94 -17.38 -16.98 10.92
CA ARG A 94 -16.65 -17.64 12.02
C ARG A 94 -15.75 -16.60 12.67
N PRO A 95 -15.65 -16.55 14.00
CA PRO A 95 -14.87 -15.55 14.73
C PRO A 95 -13.40 -15.52 14.31
#